data_AF-A0A958VLF4-F1
#
_entry.id   AF-A0A958VLF4-F1
#
_cell.length_a   1.000
_cell.length_b   1.000
_cell.length_c   1.000
_cell.angle_alpha   90.00
_cell.angle_beta   90.00
_cell.angle_gamma   90.00
#
_symmetry.space_group_name_H-M   'P 1'
#
loop_
_entity.id
_entity.type
_entity.pdbx_description
1 polymer ?
#
loop_
_entity_poly.entity_id
_entity_poly.type
_entity_poly.pdbx_seq_one_letter_code
_entity_poly.pdbx_strand_id
1 'polypeptide(L)'
;MNEVRNLEPSVLWNHFEDLNLVPRGSKKEERVIEFILAFGKSLGLPTERDAIGNVVIRKPATPGMENRKITVLQSHLDMVHQKNSDTVFNFDTDPIQSYIDGDWVKAKGTTLGADNGIGVAALMSVLSADDLEHGPIEALFTIDEETGMTGAFNLEPGFLKGSILLNLDTEDEHELTIGCAGGIDTTVHWSADVDSTEGFSAFQINIKGLAGGHSGVDIDLQRANSNKLAARFLSSLPKDMQLRLAAFEGGNLRNAIPREASGLILISEGTENSFEAALRQFKLEASLEFKHTD
;
A
#
# COMPACT_ATOMS: atom_id res chain seq x y z
N MET A 1 -23.68 7.59 -18.82
CA MET A 1 -23.77 6.26 -18.18
C MET A 1 -22.34 5.75 -18.13
N ASN A 2 -21.85 5.26 -16.98
CA ASN A 2 -20.45 4.81 -16.89
C ASN A 2 -20.27 3.54 -17.72
N GLU A 3 -19.38 3.56 -18.72
CA GLU A 3 -19.12 2.43 -19.61
C GLU A 3 -18.60 1.19 -18.85
N VAL A 4 -17.94 1.40 -17.70
CA VAL A 4 -17.47 0.33 -16.80
C VAL A 4 -18.62 -0.56 -16.33
N ARG A 5 -19.84 -0.02 -16.16
CA ARG A 5 -21.02 -0.80 -15.75
C ARG A 5 -21.52 -1.79 -16.80
N ASN A 6 -21.02 -1.69 -18.03
CA ASN A 6 -21.36 -2.60 -19.14
C ASN A 6 -20.37 -3.76 -19.27
N LEU A 7 -19.32 -3.82 -18.46
CA LEU A 7 -18.35 -4.92 -18.46
C LEU A 7 -18.96 -6.18 -17.86
N GLU A 8 -18.45 -7.35 -18.26
CA GLU A 8 -18.80 -8.62 -17.66
C GLU A 8 -17.77 -9.05 -16.60
N PRO A 9 -18.18 -9.70 -15.50
CA PRO A 9 -19.56 -9.99 -15.09
C PRO A 9 -20.30 -8.71 -14.65
N SER A 10 -21.45 -8.43 -15.26
CA SER A 10 -22.17 -7.15 -15.05
C SER A 10 -22.53 -6.84 -13.60
N VAL A 11 -22.94 -7.85 -12.81
CA VAL A 11 -23.28 -7.67 -11.39
C VAL A 11 -22.07 -7.15 -10.60
N LEU A 12 -20.88 -7.72 -10.84
CA LEU A 12 -19.65 -7.32 -10.14
C LEU A 12 -19.27 -5.89 -10.49
N TRP A 13 -19.24 -5.53 -11.77
CA TRP A 13 -18.86 -4.18 -12.18
C TRP A 13 -19.88 -3.12 -11.74
N ASN A 14 -21.16 -3.47 -11.63
CA ASN A 14 -22.16 -2.56 -11.08
C ASN A 14 -21.97 -2.32 -9.57
N HIS A 15 -21.68 -3.38 -8.80
CA HIS A 15 -21.36 -3.23 -7.37
C HIS A 15 -20.07 -2.44 -7.15
N PHE A 16 -19.03 -2.68 -7.97
CA PHE A 16 -17.79 -1.90 -7.92
C PHE A 16 -18.03 -0.42 -8.18
N GLU A 17 -18.88 -0.12 -9.16
CA GLU A 17 -19.26 1.26 -9.47
C GLU A 17 -20.15 1.89 -8.42
N ASP A 18 -21.03 1.14 -7.76
CA ASP A 18 -21.81 1.62 -6.62
C ASP A 18 -20.89 1.94 -5.43
N LEU A 19 -19.88 1.11 -5.17
CA LEU A 19 -18.87 1.34 -4.15
C LEU A 19 -18.04 2.60 -4.43
N ASN A 20 -17.62 2.81 -5.68
CA ASN A 20 -16.85 3.99 -6.11
C ASN A 20 -17.61 5.32 -5.98
N LEU A 21 -18.94 5.28 -5.88
CA LEU A 21 -19.75 6.46 -5.56
C LEU A 21 -19.66 6.88 -4.09
N VAL A 22 -19.13 6.02 -3.22
CA VAL A 22 -19.04 6.26 -1.77
C VAL A 22 -17.60 6.61 -1.39
N PRO A 23 -17.33 7.86 -0.97
CA PRO A 23 -16.04 8.24 -0.39
C PRO A 23 -15.66 7.33 0.79
N ARG A 24 -14.49 6.69 0.71
CA ARG A 24 -14.07 5.60 1.60
C ARG A 24 -12.58 5.61 1.95
N GLY A 25 -12.04 6.78 2.24
CA GLY A 25 -10.64 6.88 2.65
C GLY A 25 -10.35 6.17 3.95
N SER A 26 -9.14 5.63 4.08
CA SER A 26 -8.66 5.06 5.33
C SER A 26 -8.79 6.07 6.48
N LYS A 27 -9.24 5.59 7.65
CA LYS A 27 -9.65 6.37 8.83
C LYS A 27 -10.92 7.22 8.69
N LYS A 28 -11.67 7.10 7.58
CA LYS A 28 -12.92 7.82 7.30
C LYS A 28 -14.00 6.89 6.72
N GLU A 29 -14.05 5.66 7.21
CA GLU A 29 -14.83 4.56 6.63
C GLU A 29 -16.33 4.63 6.98
N GLU A 30 -16.78 5.58 7.80
CA GLU A 30 -18.16 5.59 8.33
C GLU A 30 -19.23 5.52 7.23
N ARG A 31 -18.99 6.18 6.10
CA ARG A 31 -19.94 6.19 4.97
C ARG A 31 -20.00 4.85 4.26
N VAL A 32 -18.86 4.22 4.02
CA VAL A 32 -18.81 2.91 3.34
C VAL A 32 -19.31 1.80 4.27
N ILE A 33 -19.08 1.91 5.58
CA ILE A 33 -19.69 1.03 6.59
C ILE A 33 -21.21 1.11 6.51
N GLU A 34 -21.80 2.32 6.55
CA GLU A 34 -23.25 2.49 6.46
C GLU A 34 -23.81 2.01 5.11
N PHE A 35 -23.08 2.21 4.01
CA PHE A 35 -23.42 1.68 2.70
C PHE A 35 -23.54 0.15 2.71
N ILE A 36 -22.54 -0.56 3.24
CA ILE A 36 -22.55 -2.04 3.31
C ILE A 36 -23.61 -2.54 4.29
N LEU A 37 -23.83 -1.86 5.42
CA LEU A 37 -24.92 -2.18 6.35
C LEU A 37 -26.29 -2.04 5.68
N ALA A 38 -26.50 -0.98 4.90
CA ALA A 38 -27.72 -0.77 4.15
C ALA A 38 -27.89 -1.84 3.05
N PHE A 39 -26.81 -2.19 2.35
CA PHE A 39 -26.79 -3.25 1.34
C PHE A 39 -27.24 -4.60 1.93
N GLY A 40 -26.61 -5.07 3.01
CA GLY A 40 -26.99 -6.34 3.66
C GLY A 40 -28.44 -6.36 4.15
N LYS A 41 -28.91 -5.25 4.74
CA LYS A 41 -30.33 -5.09 5.14
C LYS A 41 -31.28 -5.11 3.96
N SER A 42 -30.91 -4.51 2.83
CA SER A 42 -31.75 -4.49 1.62
C SER A 42 -31.98 -5.88 1.04
N LEU A 43 -31.03 -6.80 1.22
CA LEU A 43 -31.14 -8.21 0.85
C LEU A 43 -31.88 -9.05 1.92
N GLY A 44 -32.26 -8.47 3.05
CA GLY A 44 -32.86 -9.20 4.17
C GLY A 44 -31.91 -10.17 4.88
N LEU A 45 -30.59 -9.98 4.71
CA LEU A 45 -29.56 -10.85 5.29
C LEU A 45 -29.17 -10.38 6.71
N PRO A 46 -28.91 -11.30 7.66
CA PRO A 46 -28.31 -10.95 8.94
C PRO A 46 -27.02 -10.16 8.74
N THR A 47 -27.01 -8.95 9.30
CA THR A 47 -25.96 -7.95 9.06
C THR A 47 -25.59 -7.32 10.39
N GLU A 48 -24.32 -7.41 10.77
CA GLU A 48 -23.80 -6.98 12.07
C GLU A 48 -22.54 -6.13 11.89
N ARG A 49 -22.36 -5.15 12.77
CA ARG A 49 -21.15 -4.31 12.88
C ARG A 49 -20.53 -4.56 14.25
N ASP A 50 -19.23 -4.78 14.31
CA ASP A 50 -18.52 -4.90 15.59
C ASP A 50 -18.16 -3.53 16.19
N ALA A 51 -17.49 -3.53 17.34
CA ALA A 51 -17.14 -2.29 18.05
C ALA A 51 -16.14 -1.41 17.29
N ILE A 52 -15.24 -1.99 16.49
CA ILE A 52 -14.21 -1.25 15.76
C ILE A 52 -14.75 -0.71 14.42
N GLY A 53 -15.76 -1.37 13.84
CA GLY A 53 -16.42 -0.96 12.62
C GLY A 53 -16.38 -1.97 11.48
N ASN A 54 -15.84 -3.17 11.71
CA ASN A 54 -15.93 -4.25 10.74
C ASN A 54 -17.41 -4.66 10.58
N VAL A 55 -17.78 -5.03 9.36
CA VAL A 55 -19.14 -5.47 9.04
C VAL A 55 -19.11 -6.94 8.63
N VAL A 56 -20.09 -7.71 9.09
CA VAL A 56 -20.32 -9.08 8.60
C VAL A 56 -21.74 -9.23 8.09
N ILE A 57 -21.89 -9.76 6.87
CA ILE A 57 -23.17 -10.13 6.28
C ILE A 57 -23.21 -11.65 6.13
N ARG A 58 -24.25 -12.30 6.65
CA ARG A 58 -24.37 -13.76 6.63
C ARG A 58 -25.42 -14.21 5.63
N LYS A 59 -25.03 -15.13 4.73
CA LYS A 59 -25.94 -15.73 3.76
C LYS A 59 -26.09 -17.22 4.03
N PRO A 60 -27.33 -17.74 4.17
CA PRO A 60 -27.56 -19.17 4.37
C PRO A 60 -27.10 -19.98 3.14
N ALA A 61 -26.85 -21.26 3.32
CA ALA A 61 -26.53 -22.15 2.21
C ALA A 61 -27.71 -22.25 1.22
N THR A 62 -27.39 -22.50 -0.04
CA THR A 62 -28.40 -22.91 -1.02
C THR A 62 -28.89 -24.34 -0.71
N PRO A 63 -30.09 -24.73 -1.20
CA PRO A 63 -30.63 -26.06 -0.98
C PRO A 63 -29.63 -27.17 -1.36
N GLY A 64 -29.37 -28.10 -0.43
CA GLY A 64 -28.43 -29.22 -0.63
C GLY A 64 -27.00 -28.95 -0.17
N MET A 65 -26.68 -27.72 0.26
CA MET A 65 -25.34 -27.30 0.71
C MET A 65 -25.29 -26.93 2.20
N GLU A 66 -26.34 -27.23 2.97
CA GLU A 66 -26.46 -26.86 4.39
C GLU A 66 -25.43 -27.58 5.27
N ASN A 67 -24.98 -28.77 4.86
CA ASN A 67 -23.98 -29.56 5.59
C ASN A 67 -22.52 -29.17 5.26
N ARG A 68 -22.31 -28.10 4.47
CA ARG A 68 -20.97 -27.60 4.15
C ARG A 68 -20.43 -26.75 5.29
N LYS A 69 -19.11 -26.64 5.37
CA LYS A 69 -18.44 -25.73 6.30
C LYS A 69 -18.81 -24.29 5.95
N ILE A 70 -18.90 -23.44 6.96
CA ILE A 70 -19.06 -22.00 6.78
C ILE A 70 -17.75 -21.43 6.23
N THR A 71 -17.85 -20.75 5.10
CA THR A 71 -16.73 -20.03 4.45
C THR A 71 -16.86 -18.55 4.71
N VAL A 72 -15.78 -17.94 5.20
CA VAL A 72 -15.63 -16.50 5.32
C VAL A 72 -15.01 -15.98 4.03
N LEU A 73 -15.68 -15.04 3.38
CA LEU A 73 -15.10 -14.24 2.31
C LEU A 73 -14.71 -12.90 2.91
N GLN A 74 -13.48 -12.43 2.72
CA GLN A 74 -13.00 -11.21 3.35
C GLN A 74 -12.34 -10.24 2.36
N SER A 75 -12.70 -8.97 2.52
CA SER A 75 -12.14 -7.80 1.83
C SER A 75 -12.10 -6.60 2.78
N HIS A 76 -11.28 -5.59 2.51
CA HIS A 76 -11.28 -4.34 3.26
C HIS A 76 -12.03 -3.22 2.52
N LEU A 77 -12.62 -2.29 3.27
CA LEU A 77 -13.51 -1.25 2.73
C LEU A 77 -12.80 0.04 2.36
N ASP A 78 -11.69 0.34 3.00
CA ASP A 78 -10.95 1.58 2.77
C ASP A 78 -10.15 1.55 1.46
N MET A 79 -9.66 2.71 1.05
CA MET A 79 -8.70 2.83 -0.06
C MET A 79 -7.69 3.92 0.22
N VAL A 80 -6.50 3.77 -0.35
CA VAL A 80 -5.51 4.84 -0.42
C VAL A 80 -6.00 6.01 -1.26
N HIS A 81 -5.92 7.22 -0.68
CA HIS A 81 -6.20 8.48 -1.36
C HIS A 81 -4.91 9.10 -1.91
N GLN A 82 -4.67 8.93 -3.22
CA GLN A 82 -3.60 9.61 -3.94
C GLN A 82 -4.14 10.20 -5.24
N LYS A 83 -3.67 11.40 -5.60
CA LYS A 83 -4.08 12.09 -6.82
C LYS A 83 -2.90 12.76 -7.51
N ASN A 84 -3.03 12.96 -8.81
CA ASN A 84 -2.03 13.73 -9.57
C ASN A 84 -2.01 15.18 -9.08
N SER A 85 -0.85 15.83 -9.18
CA SER A 85 -0.63 17.18 -8.67
C SER A 85 -1.57 18.24 -9.26
N ASP A 86 -2.02 18.03 -10.49
CA ASP A 86 -2.90 18.91 -11.26
C ASP A 86 -4.39 18.57 -11.09
N THR A 87 -4.73 17.47 -10.42
CA THR A 87 -6.13 17.05 -10.22
C THR A 87 -6.80 17.81 -9.07
N VAL A 88 -7.88 18.53 -9.38
CA VAL A 88 -8.82 19.06 -8.39
C VAL A 88 -9.85 17.99 -8.06
N PHE A 89 -9.58 17.23 -6.99
CA PHE A 89 -10.43 16.18 -6.47
C PHE A 89 -10.50 16.28 -4.95
N ASN A 90 -11.71 16.24 -4.38
CA ASN A 90 -11.96 16.18 -2.95
C ASN A 90 -12.42 14.78 -2.56
N PHE A 91 -11.50 13.99 -2.02
CA PHE A 91 -11.79 12.65 -1.52
C PHE A 91 -12.83 12.56 -0.41
N ASP A 92 -13.18 13.66 0.25
CA ASP A 92 -14.23 13.65 1.26
C ASP A 92 -15.62 13.82 0.65
N THR A 93 -15.78 14.13 -0.63
CA THR A 93 -17.10 14.41 -1.23
C THR A 93 -17.29 13.84 -2.61
N ASP A 94 -16.22 13.75 -3.39
CA ASP A 94 -16.28 13.46 -4.81
C ASP A 94 -16.23 11.94 -5.02
N PRO A 95 -17.11 11.40 -5.87
CA PRO A 95 -17.06 9.98 -6.23
C PRO A 95 -15.88 9.70 -7.17
N ILE A 96 -15.32 8.50 -7.10
CA ILE A 96 -14.27 8.05 -8.01
C ILE A 96 -14.85 7.92 -9.43
N GLN A 97 -14.17 8.52 -10.41
CA GLN A 97 -14.58 8.48 -11.81
C GLN A 97 -13.73 7.47 -12.57
N SER A 98 -14.24 6.24 -12.67
CA SER A 98 -13.61 5.18 -13.45
C SER A 98 -13.85 5.37 -14.95
N TYR A 99 -12.94 4.82 -15.77
CA TYR A 99 -13.05 4.77 -17.22
C TYR A 99 -12.26 3.57 -17.78
N ILE A 100 -12.60 3.16 -19.00
CA ILE A 100 -11.93 2.07 -19.71
C ILE A 100 -10.81 2.65 -20.58
N ASP A 101 -9.62 2.05 -20.52
CA ASP A 101 -8.43 2.36 -21.31
C ASP A 101 -7.83 1.07 -21.88
N GLY A 102 -8.30 0.68 -23.06
CA GLY A 102 -8.00 -0.63 -23.65
C GLY A 102 -8.58 -1.74 -22.78
N ASP A 103 -7.71 -2.63 -22.29
CA ASP A 103 -8.08 -3.75 -21.41
C ASP A 103 -8.10 -3.36 -19.92
N TRP A 104 -7.82 -2.09 -19.60
CA TRP A 104 -7.69 -1.62 -18.21
C TRP A 104 -8.87 -0.75 -17.79
N VAL A 105 -9.25 -0.87 -16.52
CA VAL A 105 -10.09 0.13 -15.85
C VAL A 105 -9.20 1.02 -14.99
N LYS A 106 -9.35 2.33 -15.12
CA LYS A 106 -8.54 3.35 -14.43
C LYS A 106 -9.44 4.43 -13.84
N ALA A 107 -8.92 5.22 -12.91
CA ALA A 107 -9.60 6.42 -12.39
C ALA A 107 -8.99 7.70 -12.95
N LYS A 108 -9.83 8.73 -13.13
CA LYS A 108 -9.39 10.02 -13.67
C LYS A 108 -8.60 10.82 -12.62
N GLY A 109 -7.27 10.78 -12.75
CA GLY A 109 -6.37 11.65 -12.00
C GLY A 109 -6.26 11.35 -10.50
N THR A 110 -6.72 10.17 -10.08
CA THR A 110 -6.74 9.67 -8.70
C THR A 110 -6.54 8.15 -8.68
N THR A 111 -6.26 7.57 -7.52
CA THR A 111 -6.38 6.13 -7.27
C THR A 111 -7.78 5.62 -7.56
N LEU A 112 -7.88 4.42 -8.11
CA LEU A 112 -9.15 3.78 -8.46
C LEU A 112 -9.81 3.10 -7.26
N GLY A 113 -9.03 2.61 -6.31
CA GLY A 113 -9.54 1.76 -5.23
C GLY A 113 -9.98 0.38 -5.72
N ALA A 114 -9.39 -0.11 -6.82
CA ALA A 114 -9.59 -1.50 -7.23
C ALA A 114 -9.13 -2.46 -6.13
N ASP A 115 -8.06 -2.09 -5.44
CA ASP A 115 -7.66 -2.70 -4.17
C ASP A 115 -8.35 -1.99 -2.97
N ASN A 116 -9.10 -2.69 -2.11
CA ASN A 116 -9.74 -3.99 -2.34
C ASN A 116 -11.19 -3.91 -2.85
N GLY A 117 -11.52 -2.82 -3.55
CA GLY A 117 -12.88 -2.59 -4.05
C GLY A 117 -13.41 -3.68 -4.99
N ILE A 118 -12.57 -4.34 -5.78
CA ILE A 118 -12.98 -5.48 -6.63
C ILE A 118 -13.35 -6.69 -5.77
N GLY A 119 -12.58 -6.97 -4.72
CA GLY A 119 -12.91 -8.01 -3.73
C GLY A 119 -14.23 -7.71 -3.04
N VAL A 120 -14.43 -6.48 -2.56
CA VAL A 120 -15.70 -6.02 -1.96
C VAL A 120 -16.87 -6.22 -2.93
N ALA A 121 -16.71 -5.84 -4.20
CA ALA A 121 -17.74 -6.02 -5.23
C ALA A 121 -18.03 -7.51 -5.53
N ALA A 122 -17.01 -8.38 -5.48
CA ALA A 122 -17.19 -9.82 -5.60
C ALA A 122 -18.00 -10.40 -4.43
N LEU A 123 -17.70 -9.99 -3.18
CA LEU A 123 -18.49 -10.35 -1.99
C LEU A 123 -19.95 -9.89 -2.15
N MET A 124 -20.18 -8.63 -2.56
CA MET A 124 -21.52 -8.11 -2.83
C MET A 124 -22.25 -8.92 -3.90
N SER A 125 -21.55 -9.33 -4.96
CA SER A 125 -22.11 -10.15 -6.04
C SER A 125 -22.58 -11.50 -5.52
N VAL A 126 -21.73 -12.20 -4.75
CA VAL A 126 -22.07 -13.48 -4.12
C VAL A 126 -23.24 -13.34 -3.16
N LEU A 127 -23.31 -12.24 -2.39
CA LEU A 127 -24.41 -11.97 -1.48
C LEU A 127 -25.73 -11.76 -2.23
N SER A 128 -25.72 -10.99 -3.33
CA SER A 128 -26.91 -10.69 -4.12
C SER A 128 -27.34 -11.79 -5.09
N ALA A 129 -26.47 -12.75 -5.41
CA ALA A 129 -26.76 -13.81 -6.39
C ALA A 129 -27.86 -14.77 -5.91
N ASP A 130 -28.76 -15.16 -6.81
CA ASP A 130 -29.80 -16.19 -6.57
C ASP A 130 -29.56 -17.46 -7.39
N ASP A 131 -28.55 -17.45 -8.26
CA ASP A 131 -28.20 -18.49 -9.23
C ASP A 131 -26.88 -19.22 -8.91
N LEU A 132 -26.23 -18.88 -7.80
CA LEU A 132 -24.96 -19.46 -7.36
C LEU A 132 -25.19 -20.55 -6.30
N GLU A 133 -24.76 -21.79 -6.57
CA GLU A 133 -24.75 -22.85 -5.56
C GLU A 133 -23.61 -22.63 -4.54
N HIS A 134 -23.93 -22.56 -3.26
CA HIS A 134 -22.94 -22.32 -2.21
C HIS A 134 -23.34 -22.86 -0.84
N GLY A 135 -22.33 -23.15 -0.01
CA GLY A 135 -22.52 -23.42 1.43
C GLY A 135 -22.92 -22.16 2.21
N PRO A 136 -22.98 -22.22 3.55
CA PRO A 136 -23.21 -21.02 4.35
C PRO A 136 -22.00 -20.06 4.25
N ILE A 137 -22.27 -18.77 4.08
CA ILE A 137 -21.25 -17.73 3.85
C ILE A 137 -21.32 -16.66 4.94
N GLU A 138 -20.15 -16.23 5.41
CA GLU A 138 -19.97 -14.97 6.14
C GLU A 138 -19.10 -14.03 5.28
N ALA A 139 -19.66 -12.93 4.80
CA ALA A 139 -18.90 -11.90 4.09
C ALA A 139 -18.42 -10.87 5.12
N LEU A 140 -17.12 -10.89 5.43
CA LEU A 140 -16.45 -9.96 6.34
C LEU A 140 -15.86 -8.78 5.57
N PHE A 141 -16.21 -7.58 6.00
CA PHE A 141 -15.70 -6.33 5.48
C PHE A 141 -14.91 -5.62 6.58
N THR A 142 -13.59 -5.61 6.45
CA THR A 142 -12.71 -4.96 7.43
C THR A 142 -12.48 -3.49 7.11
N ILE A 143 -12.01 -2.73 8.10
CA ILE A 143 -11.66 -1.31 7.93
C ILE A 143 -10.16 -1.08 8.14
N ASP A 144 -9.69 0.05 7.59
CA ASP A 144 -8.37 0.62 7.85
C ASP A 144 -7.20 -0.35 7.59
N GLU A 145 -7.22 -1.07 6.48
CA GLU A 145 -6.12 -1.94 6.08
C GLU A 145 -4.86 -1.09 5.82
N GLU A 146 -5.03 -0.06 4.99
CA GLU A 146 -3.96 0.63 4.26
C GLU A 146 -3.03 1.46 5.13
N THR A 147 -3.43 1.72 6.39
CA THR A 147 -2.64 2.55 7.30
C THR A 147 -2.28 1.89 8.61
N GLY A 148 -3.12 1.01 9.15
CA GLY A 148 -2.90 0.43 10.48
C GLY A 148 -3.49 -0.95 10.73
N MET A 149 -4.20 -1.52 9.76
CA MET A 149 -4.94 -2.78 9.86
C MET A 149 -5.81 -2.87 11.12
N THR A 150 -6.37 -1.75 11.61
CA THR A 150 -7.00 -1.72 12.94
C THR A 150 -8.27 -2.56 12.99
N GLY A 151 -9.00 -2.68 11.89
CA GLY A 151 -10.13 -3.59 11.78
C GLY A 151 -9.73 -5.05 12.00
N ALA A 152 -8.67 -5.51 11.33
CA ALA A 152 -8.18 -6.88 11.44
C ALA A 152 -7.60 -7.20 12.83
N PHE A 153 -6.79 -6.31 13.39
CA PHE A 153 -6.16 -6.53 14.70
C PHE A 153 -7.15 -6.58 15.87
N ASN A 154 -8.28 -5.87 15.76
CA ASN A 154 -9.27 -5.74 16.84
C ASN A 154 -10.54 -6.57 16.58
N LEU A 155 -10.53 -7.48 15.61
CA LEU A 155 -11.65 -8.37 15.34
C LEU A 155 -11.93 -9.25 16.58
N GLU A 156 -13.14 -9.16 17.13
CA GLU A 156 -13.47 -9.84 18.38
C GLU A 156 -13.59 -11.37 18.19
N PRO A 157 -13.03 -12.18 19.13
CA PRO A 157 -13.20 -13.63 19.11
C PRO A 157 -14.68 -14.02 19.14
N GLY A 158 -15.09 -14.91 18.24
CA GLY A 158 -16.47 -15.37 18.12
C GLY A 158 -17.37 -14.48 17.29
N PHE A 159 -16.87 -13.35 16.76
CA PHE A 159 -17.60 -12.54 15.78
C PHE A 159 -17.83 -13.32 14.48
N LEU A 160 -16.87 -14.14 14.07
CA LEU A 160 -17.00 -15.09 12.95
C LEU A 160 -17.24 -16.52 13.45
N LYS A 161 -17.98 -17.30 12.66
CA LYS A 161 -18.27 -18.72 12.89
C LYS A 161 -17.61 -19.63 11.85
N GLY A 162 -17.14 -19.06 10.74
CA GLY A 162 -16.45 -19.78 9.69
C GLY A 162 -15.12 -20.40 10.11
N SER A 163 -14.77 -21.49 9.43
CA SER A 163 -13.50 -22.23 9.65
C SER A 163 -12.57 -22.18 8.43
N ILE A 164 -13.04 -21.60 7.32
CA ILE A 164 -12.28 -21.37 6.09
C ILE A 164 -12.40 -19.88 5.83
N LEU A 165 -11.28 -19.20 5.57
CA LEU A 165 -11.26 -17.80 5.17
C LEU A 165 -10.60 -17.68 3.80
N LEU A 166 -11.28 -17.01 2.88
CA LEU A 166 -10.76 -16.59 1.59
C LEU A 166 -10.65 -15.07 1.63
N ASN A 167 -9.42 -14.58 1.67
CA ASN A 167 -9.11 -13.16 1.51
C ASN A 167 -8.98 -12.87 0.01
N LEU A 168 -9.57 -11.77 -0.45
CA LEU A 168 -9.60 -11.38 -1.87
C LEU A 168 -8.63 -10.23 -2.17
N ASP A 169 -7.52 -10.15 -1.43
CA ASP A 169 -6.57 -9.03 -1.39
C ASP A 169 -5.25 -9.33 -2.13
N THR A 170 -5.21 -10.45 -2.86
CA THR A 170 -4.13 -10.74 -3.79
C THR A 170 -4.38 -10.00 -5.11
N GLU A 171 -3.39 -9.25 -5.58
CA GLU A 171 -3.50 -8.39 -6.78
C GLU A 171 -3.11 -9.09 -8.11
N ASP A 172 -2.72 -10.37 -8.07
CA ASP A 172 -2.37 -11.16 -9.26
C ASP A 172 -3.35 -12.34 -9.46
N GLU A 173 -3.96 -12.43 -10.65
CA GLU A 173 -4.96 -13.43 -11.01
C GLU A 173 -4.45 -14.88 -10.90
N HIS A 174 -3.14 -15.09 -11.07
CA HIS A 174 -2.56 -16.43 -11.13
C HIS A 174 -1.80 -16.83 -9.86
N GLU A 175 -1.93 -16.04 -8.81
CA GLU A 175 -1.25 -16.28 -7.53
C GLU A 175 -2.23 -16.63 -6.41
N LEU A 176 -1.77 -17.48 -5.49
CA LEU A 176 -2.49 -17.81 -4.26
C LEU A 176 -1.56 -17.61 -3.07
N THR A 177 -1.81 -16.58 -2.29
CA THR A 177 -1.04 -16.28 -1.09
C THR A 177 -1.46 -17.19 0.06
N ILE A 178 -0.56 -18.08 0.50
CA ILE A 178 -0.78 -19.00 1.63
C ILE A 178 -0.06 -18.56 2.91
N GLY A 179 0.64 -17.43 2.87
CA GLY A 179 1.36 -16.85 4.01
C GLY A 179 1.97 -15.50 3.64
N CYS A 180 2.17 -14.65 4.65
CA CYS A 180 2.76 -13.32 4.49
C CYS A 180 3.75 -13.04 5.62
N ALA A 181 4.61 -12.03 5.44
CA ALA A 181 5.50 -11.55 6.48
C ALA A 181 4.74 -10.62 7.45
N GLY A 182 5.14 -10.61 8.72
CA GLY A 182 4.71 -9.56 9.65
C GLY A 182 5.46 -8.24 9.40
N GLY A 183 4.94 -7.13 9.94
CA GLY A 183 5.56 -5.81 9.84
C GLY A 183 5.75 -5.14 11.21
N ILE A 184 6.82 -4.35 11.36
CA ILE A 184 7.03 -3.47 12.51
C ILE A 184 7.79 -2.20 12.08
N ASP A 185 7.28 -1.05 12.48
CA ASP A 185 7.95 0.24 12.28
C ASP A 185 9.02 0.44 13.35
N THR A 186 10.24 0.78 12.93
CA THR A 186 11.35 1.14 13.83
C THR A 186 11.86 2.54 13.51
N THR A 187 11.82 3.43 14.48
CA THR A 187 12.37 4.78 14.36
C THR A 187 13.58 4.92 15.27
N VAL A 188 14.71 5.35 14.71
CA VAL A 188 15.95 5.62 15.45
C VAL A 188 16.20 7.11 15.46
N HIS A 189 16.32 7.69 16.65
CA HIS A 189 16.70 9.08 16.84
C HIS A 189 18.13 9.15 17.35
N TRP A 190 18.93 10.03 16.74
CA TRP A 190 20.28 10.34 17.19
C TRP A 190 20.44 11.84 17.27
N SER A 191 21.22 12.31 18.24
CA SER A 191 21.62 13.70 18.37
C SER A 191 23.13 13.76 18.47
N ALA A 192 23.72 14.73 17.78
CA ALA A 192 25.14 15.00 17.81
C ALA A 192 25.36 16.48 18.13
N ASP A 193 26.50 16.77 18.75
CA ASP A 193 26.90 18.15 19.00
C ASP A 193 27.22 18.85 17.68
N VAL A 194 26.91 20.15 17.61
CA VAL A 194 27.23 20.97 16.45
C VAL A 194 28.66 21.48 16.59
N ASP A 195 29.45 21.12 15.60
CA ASP A 195 30.88 21.36 15.52
C ASP A 195 31.18 22.58 14.62
N SER A 196 32.33 23.24 14.81
CA SER A 196 32.73 24.37 13.96
C SER A 196 32.88 23.94 12.48
N THR A 197 32.60 24.87 11.56
CA THR A 197 32.81 24.67 10.11
C THR A 197 34.10 25.29 9.60
N GLU A 198 34.90 25.93 10.47
CA GLU A 198 36.16 26.57 10.09
C GLU A 198 37.23 25.56 9.66
N GLY A 199 37.91 25.83 8.54
CA GLY A 199 38.94 24.94 7.99
C GLY A 199 38.38 23.74 7.20
N PHE A 200 37.10 23.80 6.82
CA PHE A 200 36.44 22.77 6.02
C PHE A 200 35.82 23.32 4.74
N SER A 201 35.93 22.53 3.67
CA SER A 201 35.25 22.73 2.39
C SER A 201 33.92 21.95 2.37
N ALA A 202 32.84 22.60 1.93
CA ALA A 202 31.51 22.01 1.87
C ALA A 202 31.19 21.39 0.50
N PHE A 203 30.55 20.22 0.50
CA PHE A 203 30.10 19.52 -0.69
C PHE A 203 28.65 19.05 -0.54
N GLN A 204 27.86 19.21 -1.60
CA GLN A 204 26.56 18.58 -1.72
C GLN A 204 26.71 17.25 -2.47
N ILE A 205 26.45 16.14 -1.79
CA ILE A 205 26.35 14.82 -2.44
C ILE A 205 24.89 14.54 -2.79
N ASN A 206 24.68 14.02 -4.00
CA ASN A 206 23.36 13.61 -4.47
C ASN A 206 23.45 12.22 -5.09
N ILE A 207 22.64 11.29 -4.59
CA ILE A 207 22.38 10.00 -5.21
C ILE A 207 20.98 10.06 -5.77
N LYS A 208 20.83 9.79 -7.07
CA LYS A 208 19.55 9.87 -7.79
C LYS A 208 19.51 8.82 -8.89
N GLY A 209 18.30 8.56 -9.38
CA GLY A 209 18.07 7.73 -10.55
C GLY A 209 18.04 6.22 -10.28
N LEU A 210 18.02 5.79 -9.01
CA LEU A 210 17.80 4.38 -8.66
C LEU A 210 16.35 3.98 -8.99
N ALA A 211 16.13 2.69 -9.21
CA ALA A 211 14.84 2.11 -9.56
C ALA A 211 13.82 2.27 -8.42
N GLY A 212 14.23 2.05 -7.16
CA GLY A 212 13.33 2.04 -6.00
C GLY A 212 12.47 0.79 -5.98
N GLY A 213 11.26 0.86 -5.44
CA GLY A 213 10.35 -0.29 -5.37
C GLY A 213 9.67 -0.44 -4.03
N HIS A 214 8.82 -1.44 -3.90
CA HIS A 214 8.15 -1.77 -2.65
C HIS A 214 9.12 -2.51 -1.70
N SER A 215 9.27 -2.05 -0.45
CA SER A 215 10.28 -2.58 0.48
C SER A 215 10.03 -4.02 0.97
N GLY A 216 8.86 -4.59 0.67
CA GLY A 216 8.53 -6.01 0.86
C GLY A 216 8.68 -6.80 -0.44
N VAL A 217 7.68 -6.70 -1.33
CA VAL A 217 7.63 -7.38 -2.65
C VAL A 217 8.91 -7.29 -3.49
N ASP A 218 9.58 -6.13 -3.57
CA ASP A 218 10.77 -5.96 -4.42
C ASP A 218 12.11 -6.21 -3.67
N ILE A 219 12.08 -6.60 -2.39
CA ILE A 219 13.31 -6.62 -1.56
C ILE A 219 14.30 -7.70 -2.00
N ASP A 220 13.81 -8.80 -2.55
CA ASP A 220 14.59 -9.92 -3.07
C ASP A 220 15.31 -9.58 -4.38
N LEU A 221 14.83 -8.56 -5.11
CA LEU A 221 15.44 -8.06 -6.33
C LEU A 221 16.79 -7.36 -6.10
N GLN A 222 17.18 -7.16 -4.83
CA GLN A 222 18.48 -6.60 -4.45
C GLN A 222 18.76 -5.23 -5.08
N ARG A 223 17.71 -4.40 -5.18
CA ARG A 223 17.83 -3.02 -5.61
C ARG A 223 18.61 -2.20 -4.56
N ALA A 224 19.43 -1.28 -5.04
CA ALA A 224 20.17 -0.31 -4.30
C ALA A 224 19.25 0.60 -3.48
N ASN A 225 19.72 0.95 -2.30
CA ASN A 225 19.09 1.90 -1.40
C ASN A 225 19.96 3.16 -1.33
N SER A 226 19.42 4.31 -1.73
CA SER A 226 20.17 5.58 -1.78
C SER A 226 20.80 5.96 -0.44
N ASN A 227 20.07 5.76 0.68
CA ASN A 227 20.55 6.07 2.02
C ASN A 227 21.74 5.18 2.41
N LYS A 228 21.65 3.88 2.10
CA LYS A 228 22.72 2.91 2.40
C LYS A 228 23.95 3.16 1.54
N LEU A 229 23.79 3.50 0.27
CA LEU A 229 24.91 3.85 -0.61
C LEU A 229 25.62 5.12 -0.14
N ALA A 230 24.87 6.17 0.21
CA ALA A 230 25.46 7.39 0.75
C ALA A 230 26.21 7.12 2.04
N ALA A 231 25.61 6.40 2.99
CA ALA A 231 26.28 6.02 4.24
C ALA A 231 27.54 5.18 3.99
N ARG A 232 27.49 4.21 3.05
CA ARG A 232 28.63 3.37 2.67
C ARG A 232 29.78 4.23 2.12
N PHE A 233 29.49 5.15 1.20
CA PHE A 233 30.49 6.07 0.66
C PHE A 233 31.10 6.95 1.76
N LEU A 234 30.27 7.61 2.57
CA LEU A 234 30.76 8.49 3.64
C LEU A 234 31.62 7.73 4.66
N SER A 235 31.25 6.49 4.98
CA SER A 235 32.00 5.64 5.90
C SER A 235 33.32 5.10 5.32
N SER A 236 33.48 5.08 3.99
CA SER A 236 34.70 4.60 3.34
C SER A 236 35.76 5.69 3.17
N LEU A 237 35.41 6.95 3.43
CA LEU A 237 36.36 8.05 3.33
C LEU A 237 37.49 7.93 4.37
N PRO A 238 38.72 8.27 3.99
CA PRO A 238 39.85 8.28 4.91
C PRO A 238 39.62 9.18 6.14
N LYS A 239 40.06 8.73 7.32
CA LYS A 239 39.85 9.45 8.59
C LYS A 239 40.53 10.83 8.63
N ASP A 240 41.61 11.01 7.88
CA ASP A 240 42.34 12.26 7.75
C ASP A 240 41.57 13.36 7.01
N MET A 241 40.50 13.02 6.26
CA MET A 241 39.56 14.02 5.72
C MET A 241 38.69 14.67 6.81
N GLN A 242 38.60 14.08 8.00
CA GLN A 242 37.78 14.55 9.12
C GLN A 242 36.33 14.89 8.72
N LEU A 243 35.68 14.00 7.98
CA LEU A 243 34.31 14.20 7.48
C LEU A 243 33.35 14.69 8.58
N ARG A 244 32.61 15.76 8.29
CA ARG A 244 31.46 16.23 9.08
C ARG A 244 30.19 16.19 8.24
N LEU A 245 29.07 15.85 8.87
CA LEU A 245 27.75 15.82 8.23
C LEU A 245 26.92 17.00 8.75
N ALA A 246 26.56 17.94 7.88
CA ALA A 246 25.72 19.08 8.25
C ALA A 246 24.23 18.82 8.03
N ALA A 247 23.88 18.09 6.98
CA ALA A 247 22.50 17.70 6.70
C ALA A 247 22.47 16.40 5.92
N PHE A 248 21.43 15.59 6.14
CA PHE A 248 21.16 14.39 5.35
C PHE A 248 19.66 14.16 5.25
N GLU A 249 19.18 13.96 4.03
CA GLU A 249 17.79 13.63 3.74
C GLU A 249 17.76 12.58 2.63
N GLY A 250 16.91 11.56 2.77
CA GLY A 250 16.75 10.57 1.71
C GLY A 250 15.66 9.55 1.98
N GLY A 251 15.04 9.09 0.90
CA GLY A 251 13.76 8.38 0.95
C GLY A 251 12.57 9.32 1.13
N ASN A 252 11.36 8.79 0.95
CA ASN A 252 10.10 9.53 1.07
C ASN A 252 9.04 8.80 1.91
N LEU A 253 8.98 7.47 1.81
CA LEU A 253 8.01 6.61 2.48
C LEU A 253 8.74 5.38 3.06
N ARG A 254 8.24 4.89 4.19
CA ARG A 254 8.82 3.74 4.91
C ARG A 254 8.73 2.42 4.13
N ASN A 255 7.69 2.26 3.32
CA ASN A 255 7.41 1.06 2.52
C ASN A 255 8.01 1.13 1.10
N ALA A 256 8.84 2.14 0.82
CA ALA A 256 9.49 2.31 -0.46
C ALA A 256 11.01 2.22 -0.31
N ILE A 257 11.67 1.49 -1.21
CA ILE A 257 13.13 1.46 -1.31
C ILE A 257 13.59 2.87 -1.77
N PRO A 258 14.40 3.58 -0.96
CA PRO A 258 14.83 4.94 -1.25
C PRO A 258 15.60 5.07 -2.56
N ARG A 259 15.10 5.95 -3.44
CA ARG A 259 15.66 6.20 -4.78
C ARG A 259 16.65 7.36 -4.83
N GLU A 260 16.40 8.33 -3.97
CA GLU A 260 17.18 9.56 -3.89
C GLU A 260 17.64 9.81 -2.47
N ALA A 261 18.83 10.36 -2.34
CA ALA A 261 19.37 10.87 -1.09
C ALA A 261 20.26 12.08 -1.37
N SER A 262 20.22 13.06 -0.47
CA SER A 262 21.04 14.26 -0.52
C SER A 262 21.71 14.48 0.83
N GLY A 263 22.98 14.83 0.80
CA GLY A 263 23.75 15.13 2.00
C GLY A 263 24.61 16.38 1.79
N LEU A 264 24.58 17.27 2.78
CA LEU A 264 25.55 18.35 2.90
C LEU A 264 26.66 17.88 3.84
N ILE A 265 27.86 17.73 3.30
CA ILE A 265 29.03 17.27 4.04
C ILE A 265 30.13 18.32 4.02
N LEU A 266 31.02 18.23 5.00
CA LEU A 266 32.23 19.03 5.07
C LEU A 266 33.45 18.11 5.20
N ILE A 267 34.53 18.47 4.52
CA ILE A 267 35.83 17.78 4.57
C ILE A 267 36.94 18.80 4.83
N SER A 268 38.04 18.37 5.42
CA SER A 268 39.18 19.27 5.71
C SER A 268 39.66 19.95 4.44
N GLU A 269 39.90 21.26 4.50
CA GLU A 269 40.49 22.00 3.38
C GLU A 269 41.79 21.34 2.90
N GLY A 270 41.99 21.29 1.58
CA GLY A 270 43.16 20.64 0.96
C GLY A 270 42.97 19.15 0.66
N THR A 271 41.83 18.55 1.03
CA THR A 271 41.50 17.14 0.73
C THR A 271 40.49 16.96 -0.42
N GLU A 272 40.10 18.05 -1.10
CA GLU A 272 39.04 18.08 -2.12
C GLU A 272 39.33 17.14 -3.30
N ASN A 273 40.57 17.17 -3.81
CA ASN A 273 40.95 16.31 -4.95
C ASN A 273 40.87 14.82 -4.59
N SER A 274 41.28 14.47 -3.36
CA SER A 274 41.21 13.10 -2.87
C SER A 274 39.75 12.67 -2.67
N PHE A 275 38.90 13.57 -2.19
CA PHE A 275 37.46 13.34 -2.04
C PHE A 275 36.78 13.11 -3.41
N GLU A 276 37.05 13.98 -4.40
CA GLU A 276 36.52 13.80 -5.75
C GLU A 276 36.98 12.48 -6.39
N ALA A 277 38.24 12.11 -6.20
CA ALA A 277 38.77 10.84 -6.70
C ALA A 277 38.06 9.65 -6.03
N ALA A 278 37.89 9.68 -4.71
CA ALA A 278 37.14 8.66 -3.97
C ALA A 278 35.68 8.57 -4.44
N LEU A 279 35.02 9.71 -4.68
CA LEU A 279 33.65 9.75 -5.20
C LEU A 279 33.53 9.14 -6.60
N ARG A 280 34.46 9.48 -7.51
CA ARG A 280 34.49 8.91 -8.87
C ARG A 280 34.70 7.39 -8.83
N GLN A 281 35.62 6.93 -7.99
CA GLN A 281 35.89 5.52 -7.80
C GLN A 281 34.67 4.78 -7.22
N PHE A 282 34.08 5.31 -6.14
CA PHE A 282 32.89 4.72 -5.53
C PHE A 282 31.71 4.67 -6.50
N LYS A 283 31.51 5.72 -7.30
CA LYS A 283 30.46 5.74 -8.33
C LYS A 283 30.67 4.61 -9.33
N LEU A 284 31.89 4.41 -9.82
CA LEU A 284 32.19 3.31 -10.75
C LEU A 284 31.91 1.94 -10.12
N GLU A 285 32.37 1.73 -8.89
CA GLU A 285 32.16 0.49 -8.15
C GLU A 285 30.67 0.20 -7.94
N ALA A 286 29.92 1.17 -7.42
CA ALA A 286 28.49 1.05 -7.21
C ALA A 286 27.73 0.82 -8.53
N SER A 287 28.05 1.55 -9.61
CA SER A 287 27.42 1.34 -10.91
C SER A 287 27.74 -0.04 -11.51
N LEU A 288 28.89 -0.64 -11.19
CA LEU A 288 29.20 -2.01 -11.61
C LEU A 288 28.48 -3.04 -10.75
N GLU A 289 28.45 -2.83 -9.43
CA GLU A 289 27.79 -3.70 -8.44
C GLU A 289 26.29 -3.82 -8.73
N PHE A 290 25.62 -2.70 -9.00
CA PHE A 290 24.18 -2.64 -9.21
C PHE A 290 23.75 -2.64 -10.68
N LYS A 291 24.66 -2.85 -11.64
CA LYS A 291 24.39 -2.77 -13.08
C LYS A 291 23.15 -3.53 -13.58
N HIS A 292 22.79 -4.61 -12.90
CA HIS A 292 21.67 -5.48 -13.27
C HIS A 292 20.43 -5.29 -12.41
N THR A 293 20.53 -4.49 -11.34
CA THR A 293 19.46 -4.26 -10.36
C THR A 293 19.04 -2.79 -10.28
N ASP A 294 19.88 -1.82 -10.69
CA ASP A 294 19.60 -0.37 -10.78
C ASP A 294 20.35 0.37 -11.90
#